data_AF-A0A453DV65-F1
#
_entry.id   AF-A0A453DV65-F1
#
_cell.length_a   1.000
_cell.length_b   1.000
_cell.length_c   1.000
_cell.angle_alpha   90.00
_cell.angle_beta   90.00
_cell.angle_gamma   90.00
#
_symmetry.space_group_name_H-M   'P 1'
#
loop_
_entity.id
_entity.type
_entity.pdbx_description
1 polymer ?
#
loop_
_entity_poly.entity_id
_entity_poly.type
_entity_poly.pdbx_seq_one_letter_code
_entity_poly.pdbx_strand_id
1 'polypeptide(L)'
;LTRRPRFVVKAVKSDKVSCQVVQPINGDPFIGSLETPVTSSPLVAWYLSNLPAYRTAVSPLLRGIEVGLAHGYLLVGPFALTGPLRNTPIHGQAGTLGAIGLVSILSVCLTMYGVASFNEGAPSTAPALTLTGRKKEADKLQTAEGWSQFTGGFFFGGVSGAIWAYFLLYVLDLPYFFK
;
A
#
# COMPACT_ATOMS: atom_id res chain seq x y z
N LEU A 1 -32.37 -27.96 53.40
CA LEU A 1 -31.89 -27.17 52.23
C LEU A 1 -31.06 -28.08 51.33
N THR A 2 -31.71 -28.65 50.31
CA THR A 2 -31.15 -29.65 49.38
C THR A 2 -30.22 -28.98 48.38
N ARG A 3 -28.92 -29.36 48.37
CA ARG A 3 -27.92 -28.87 47.40
C ARG A 3 -28.25 -29.44 46.01
N ARG A 4 -28.66 -28.57 45.08
CA ARG A 4 -28.79 -28.92 43.65
C ARG A 4 -27.39 -29.11 43.05
N PRO A 5 -27.11 -30.22 42.35
CA PRO A 5 -25.84 -30.37 41.64
C PRO A 5 -25.81 -29.39 40.46
N ARG A 6 -24.84 -28.46 40.47
CA ARG A 6 -24.60 -27.50 39.40
C ARG A 6 -23.77 -28.22 38.33
N PHE A 7 -24.42 -28.64 37.25
CA PHE A 7 -23.75 -29.24 36.10
C PHE A 7 -22.96 -28.16 35.36
N VAL A 8 -21.64 -28.17 35.52
CA VAL A 8 -20.73 -27.27 34.79
C VAL A 8 -20.31 -27.99 33.51
N VAL A 9 -20.94 -27.62 32.39
CA VAL A 9 -20.48 -28.05 31.06
C VAL A 9 -19.19 -27.29 30.77
N LYS A 10 -18.04 -27.94 30.95
CA LYS A 10 -16.80 -27.46 30.32
C LYS A 10 -16.89 -27.85 28.84
N ALA A 11 -16.92 -26.86 27.95
CA ALA A 11 -16.78 -27.11 26.52
C ALA A 11 -15.39 -27.70 26.28
N VAL A 12 -15.32 -29.02 26.12
CA VAL A 12 -14.09 -29.71 25.72
C VAL A 12 -13.94 -29.48 24.21
N LYS A 13 -12.90 -28.75 23.81
CA LYS A 13 -12.49 -28.65 22.40
C LYS A 13 -12.19 -30.09 21.95
N SER A 14 -12.90 -30.57 20.92
CA SER A 14 -12.82 -31.96 20.45
C SER A 14 -11.37 -32.37 20.11
N ASP A 15 -10.95 -33.56 20.55
CA ASP A 15 -9.58 -34.12 20.44
C ASP A 15 -9.06 -34.30 19.00
N LYS A 16 -9.90 -34.17 17.98
CA LYS A 16 -9.42 -34.05 16.59
C LYS A 16 -9.10 -32.58 16.32
N VAL A 17 -7.81 -32.25 16.41
CA VAL A 17 -7.29 -31.00 15.85
C VAL A 17 -7.39 -31.09 14.32
N SER A 18 -8.57 -30.84 13.76
CA SER A 18 -8.67 -30.43 12.36
C SER A 18 -7.74 -29.22 12.22
N CYS A 19 -6.76 -29.27 11.30
CA CYS A 19 -5.83 -28.17 11.06
C CYS A 19 -6.57 -26.83 11.11
N GLN A 20 -6.37 -26.08 12.19
CA GLN A 20 -7.06 -24.82 12.38
C GLN A 20 -6.26 -23.76 11.64
N VAL A 21 -6.76 -23.42 10.45
CA VAL A 21 -6.12 -22.53 9.48
C VAL A 21 -6.21 -21.06 9.89
N VAL A 22 -7.17 -20.70 10.75
CA VAL A 22 -7.36 -19.33 11.27
C VAL A 22 -7.02 -19.28 12.75
N GLN A 23 -6.05 -18.44 13.11
CA GLN A 23 -5.52 -18.31 14.46
C GLN A 23 -5.62 -16.86 14.96
N PRO A 24 -5.67 -16.62 16.28
CA PRO A 24 -5.55 -15.27 16.82
C PRO A 24 -4.17 -14.68 16.50
N ILE A 25 -4.09 -13.38 16.26
CA ILE A 25 -2.82 -12.73 15.90
C ILE A 25 -1.78 -12.87 17.01
N ASN A 26 -0.60 -13.39 16.65
CA ASN A 26 0.49 -13.65 17.57
C ASN A 26 0.08 -14.49 18.81
N GLY A 27 -0.98 -15.29 18.72
CA GLY A 27 -1.52 -16.06 19.83
C GLY A 27 -2.35 -15.27 20.85
N ASP A 28 -2.57 -13.96 20.66
CA ASP A 28 -3.38 -13.12 21.55
C ASP A 28 -4.81 -12.93 21.01
N PRO A 29 -5.84 -13.53 21.65
CA PRO A 29 -7.22 -13.44 21.18
C PRO A 29 -7.91 -12.11 21.51
N PHE A 30 -7.25 -11.17 22.21
CA PHE A 30 -7.84 -9.88 22.58
C PHE A 30 -7.52 -8.75 21.59
N ILE A 31 -6.71 -9.04 20.56
CA ILE A 31 -6.40 -8.10 19.50
C ILE A 31 -7.40 -8.31 18.34
N GLY A 32 -7.93 -7.20 17.79
CA GLY A 32 -8.98 -7.20 16.77
C GLY A 32 -8.55 -7.64 15.36
N SER A 33 -7.69 -8.65 15.22
CA SER A 33 -7.31 -9.23 13.93
C SER A 33 -6.99 -10.73 14.05
N LEU A 34 -7.09 -11.45 12.93
CA LEU A 34 -6.89 -12.90 12.84
C LEU A 34 -5.78 -13.23 11.84
N GLU A 35 -4.95 -14.21 12.17
CA GLU A 35 -4.01 -14.84 11.24
C GLU A 35 -4.77 -15.81 10.34
N THR A 36 -4.91 -15.43 9.09
CA THR A 36 -5.49 -16.23 8.02
C THR A 36 -4.41 -16.51 6.96
N PRO A 37 -4.61 -17.48 6.05
CA PRO A 37 -3.71 -17.68 4.91
C PRO A 37 -3.56 -16.46 4.02
N VAL A 38 -4.55 -15.54 4.02
CA VAL A 38 -4.47 -14.29 3.26
C VAL A 38 -3.56 -13.28 3.96
N THR A 39 -3.62 -13.18 5.29
CA THR A 39 -2.84 -12.19 6.04
C THR A 39 -1.43 -12.65 6.38
N SER A 40 -1.24 -13.96 6.64
CA SER A 40 -0.04 -14.50 7.30
C SER A 40 0.65 -15.62 6.52
N SER A 41 0.28 -15.83 5.25
CA SER A 41 1.01 -16.75 4.36
C SER A 41 2.45 -16.26 4.14
N PRO A 42 3.47 -17.15 4.15
CA PRO A 42 4.86 -16.77 3.89
C PRO A 42 5.05 -16.00 2.58
N LEU A 43 4.30 -16.34 1.53
CA LEU A 43 4.38 -15.66 0.24
C LEU A 43 3.83 -14.23 0.33
N VAL A 44 2.67 -14.04 0.96
CA VAL A 44 2.03 -12.73 1.09
C VAL A 44 2.84 -11.83 2.03
N ALA A 45 3.29 -12.37 3.16
CA ALA A 45 4.14 -11.65 4.10
C ALA A 45 5.46 -11.22 3.45
N TRP A 46 6.08 -12.09 2.64
CA TRP A 46 7.27 -11.75 1.87
C TRP A 46 6.99 -10.66 0.83
N TYR A 47 5.90 -10.79 0.06
CA TYR A 47 5.53 -9.79 -0.94
C TYR A 47 5.26 -8.40 -0.33
N LEU A 48 4.43 -8.34 0.73
CA LEU A 48 4.07 -7.10 1.39
C LEU A 48 5.26 -6.45 2.10
N SER A 49 6.14 -7.23 2.74
CA SER A 49 7.33 -6.68 3.44
C SER A 49 8.38 -6.11 2.48
N ASN A 50 8.43 -6.58 1.24
CA ASN A 50 9.32 -6.04 0.21
C ASN A 50 8.72 -4.84 -0.53
N LEU A 51 7.42 -4.57 -0.37
CA LEU A 51 6.74 -3.48 -1.07
C LEU A 51 7.20 -2.11 -0.53
N PRO A 52 7.31 -1.07 -1.37
CA PRO A 52 7.79 0.25 -0.95
C PRO A 52 7.04 0.84 0.24
N ALA A 53 5.74 0.56 0.36
CA ALA A 53 4.91 1.01 1.48
C ALA A 53 5.42 0.51 2.85
N TYR A 54 5.87 -0.74 2.94
CA TYR A 54 6.28 -1.38 4.21
C TYR A 54 7.80 -1.50 4.36
N ARG A 55 8.58 -1.03 3.38
CA ARG A 55 10.05 -1.08 3.38
C ARG A 55 10.65 0.01 4.28
N THR A 56 10.39 -0.07 5.58
CA THR A 56 10.77 0.93 6.61
C THR A 56 12.26 1.30 6.66
N ALA A 57 13.15 0.46 6.15
CA ALA A 57 14.61 0.65 6.21
C ALA A 57 15.14 1.60 5.12
N VAL A 58 14.33 1.95 4.12
CA VAL A 58 14.72 2.81 2.99
C VAL A 58 14.18 4.23 3.19
N SER A 59 14.85 5.22 2.62
CA SER A 59 14.39 6.61 2.67
C SER A 59 12.97 6.77 2.10
N PRO A 60 12.12 7.61 2.71
CA PRO A 60 10.76 7.87 2.22
C PRO A 60 10.72 8.39 0.78
N LEU A 61 11.74 9.13 0.35
CA LEU A 61 11.87 9.64 -1.02
C LEU A 61 11.89 8.51 -2.06
N LEU A 62 12.75 7.51 -1.89
CA LEU A 62 12.86 6.40 -2.84
C LEU A 62 11.57 5.59 -2.91
N ARG A 63 10.91 5.40 -1.77
CA ARG A 63 9.59 4.75 -1.73
C ARG A 63 8.55 5.55 -2.50
N GLY A 64 8.53 6.87 -2.30
CA GLY A 64 7.67 7.78 -3.04
C GLY A 64 7.87 7.67 -4.55
N ILE A 65 9.13 7.60 -5.01
CA ILE A 65 9.46 7.44 -6.43
C ILE A 65 8.93 6.11 -6.97
N GLU A 66 9.18 4.99 -6.28
CA GLU A 66 8.75 3.66 -6.75
C GLU A 66 7.21 3.56 -6.79
N VAL A 67 6.52 4.09 -5.78
CA VAL A 67 5.05 4.16 -5.74
C VAL A 67 4.53 5.08 -6.82
N GLY A 68 5.08 6.29 -6.96
CA GLY A 68 4.69 7.26 -7.96
C GLY A 68 4.85 6.71 -9.37
N LEU A 69 5.99 6.09 -9.68
CA LEU A 69 6.28 5.50 -10.98
C LEU A 69 5.27 4.41 -11.36
N ALA A 70 4.98 3.49 -10.44
CA ALA A 70 3.99 2.44 -10.67
C ALA A 70 2.58 3.02 -10.95
N HIS A 71 2.15 4.03 -10.18
CA HIS A 71 0.83 4.64 -10.36
C HIS A 71 0.77 5.51 -11.63
N GLY A 72 1.82 6.29 -11.91
CA GLY A 72 1.92 7.09 -13.14
C GLY A 72 1.85 6.23 -14.39
N TYR A 73 2.57 5.10 -14.39
CA TYR A 73 2.52 4.14 -15.49
C TYR A 73 1.14 3.48 -15.64
N LEU A 74 0.52 3.08 -14.52
CA LEU A 74 -0.81 2.45 -14.50
C LEU A 74 -1.89 3.37 -15.06
N LEU A 75 -1.88 4.65 -14.68
CA LEU A 75 -2.97 5.59 -14.98
C LEU A 75 -3.04 5.99 -16.45
N VAL A 76 -1.93 5.95 -17.21
CA VAL A 76 -1.94 6.30 -18.64
C VAL A 76 -2.85 5.38 -19.45
N GLY A 77 -2.89 4.09 -19.13
CA GLY A 77 -3.70 3.09 -19.83
C GLY A 77 -5.20 3.45 -19.93
N PRO A 78 -5.92 3.59 -18.79
CA PRO A 78 -7.35 3.91 -18.82
C PRO A 78 -7.63 5.28 -19.44
N PHE A 79 -6.81 6.31 -19.19
CA PHE A 79 -7.05 7.63 -19.77
C PHE A 79 -6.81 7.68 -21.29
N ALA A 80 -5.86 6.91 -21.80
CA ALA A 80 -5.59 6.85 -23.24
C ALA A 80 -6.66 6.03 -23.99
N LEU A 81 -7.02 4.85 -23.48
CA LEU A 81 -7.91 3.91 -24.20
C LEU A 81 -9.40 4.14 -23.93
N THR A 82 -9.76 4.51 -22.70
CA THR A 82 -11.17 4.71 -22.28
C THR A 82 -11.53 6.18 -22.09
N GLY A 83 -10.63 7.09 -22.46
CA GLY A 83 -10.85 8.53 -22.41
C GLY A 83 -11.86 9.04 -23.46
N PRO A 84 -12.35 10.28 -23.28
CA PRO A 84 -13.33 10.88 -24.20
C PRO A 84 -12.79 11.07 -25.62
N LEU A 85 -11.47 11.22 -25.75
CA LEU A 85 -10.76 11.47 -27.01
C LEU A 85 -10.18 10.19 -27.64
N ARG A 86 -10.56 8.99 -27.16
CA ARG A 86 -9.99 7.70 -27.59
C ARG A 86 -10.03 7.44 -29.10
N ASN A 87 -11.03 7.97 -29.80
CA ASN A 87 -11.20 7.77 -31.25
C ASN A 87 -10.44 8.79 -32.11
N THR A 88 -9.74 9.75 -31.48
CA THR A 88 -9.02 10.82 -32.17
C THR A 88 -7.53 10.47 -32.27
N PRO A 89 -6.78 11.02 -33.25
CA PRO A 89 -5.34 10.77 -33.34
C PRO A 89 -4.54 11.35 -32.15
N ILE A 90 -5.17 12.18 -31.31
CA ILE A 90 -4.56 12.83 -30.13
C ILE A 90 -4.84 12.08 -28.82
N HIS A 91 -5.39 10.86 -28.85
CA HIS A 91 -5.76 10.08 -27.66
C HIS A 91 -4.57 9.85 -26.70
N GLY A 92 -3.35 9.65 -27.22
CA GLY A 92 -2.15 9.49 -26.40
C GLY A 92 -1.74 10.72 -25.62
N GLN A 93 -1.77 11.89 -26.26
CA GLN A 93 -1.47 13.16 -25.61
C GLN A 93 -2.55 13.53 -24.57
N ALA A 94 -3.82 13.30 -24.90
CA ALA A 94 -4.92 13.52 -23.97
C ALA A 94 -4.84 12.57 -22.76
N GLY A 95 -4.53 11.30 -22.99
CA GLY A 95 -4.44 10.29 -21.93
C GLY A 95 -3.31 10.55 -20.95
N THR A 96 -2.15 10.96 -21.45
CA THR A 96 -0.99 11.30 -20.62
C THR A 96 -1.17 12.58 -19.84
N LEU A 97 -1.75 13.62 -20.46
CA LEU A 97 -2.10 14.85 -19.76
C LEU A 97 -3.11 14.58 -18.63
N GLY A 98 -4.11 13.74 -18.90
CA GLY A 98 -5.09 13.30 -17.89
C GLY A 98 -4.44 12.53 -16.73
N ALA A 99 -3.53 11.61 -17.03
CA ALA A 99 -2.80 10.86 -16.01
C ALA A 99 -1.90 11.78 -15.15
N ILE A 100 -1.16 12.71 -15.76
CA ILE A 100 -0.33 13.69 -15.04
C ILE A 100 -1.22 14.61 -14.17
N GLY A 101 -2.37 15.04 -14.69
CA GLY A 101 -3.36 15.81 -13.93
C GLY A 101 -3.91 15.06 -12.73
N LEU A 102 -4.19 13.76 -12.86
CA LEU A 102 -4.63 12.95 -11.72
C LEU A 102 -3.51 12.75 -10.69
N VAL A 103 -2.28 12.49 -11.15
CA VAL A 103 -1.10 12.38 -10.28
C VAL A 103 -0.87 13.67 -9.50
N SER A 104 -1.00 14.85 -10.13
CA SER A 104 -0.82 16.13 -9.44
C SER A 104 -1.90 16.37 -8.37
N ILE A 105 -3.16 16.02 -8.66
CA ILE A 105 -4.25 16.07 -7.67
C ILE A 105 -3.94 15.14 -6.49
N LEU A 106 -3.53 13.90 -6.76
CA LEU A 106 -3.16 12.95 -5.71
C LEU A 106 -1.97 13.43 -4.88
N SER A 107 -0.96 14.06 -5.49
CA SER A 107 0.15 14.68 -4.78
C SER A 107 -0.33 15.77 -3.82
N VAL A 108 -1.28 16.61 -4.24
CA VAL A 108 -1.88 17.63 -3.36
C VAL A 108 -2.70 16.99 -2.23
N CYS A 109 -3.43 15.90 -2.49
CA CYS A 109 -4.11 15.17 -1.43
C CYS A 109 -3.12 14.60 -0.40
N LEU A 110 -2.00 14.07 -0.86
CA LEU A 110 -0.94 13.55 0.02
C LEU A 110 -0.27 14.68 0.82
N THR A 111 -0.02 15.85 0.23
CA THR A 111 0.55 16.98 0.99
C THR A 111 -0.43 17.50 2.04
N MET A 112 -1.72 17.59 1.71
CA MET A 112 -2.76 17.95 2.67
C MET A 112 -2.84 16.94 3.83
N TYR A 113 -2.75 15.64 3.55
CA TYR A 113 -2.66 14.61 4.59
C TYR A 113 -1.43 14.80 5.47
N GLY A 114 -0.27 15.12 4.88
CA GLY A 114 0.97 15.36 5.61
C GLY A 114 0.84 16.51 6.61
N VAL A 115 0.28 17.64 6.16
CA VAL A 115 0.06 18.83 6.99
C VAL A 115 -0.98 18.58 8.08
N ALA A 116 -2.04 17.83 7.79
CA ALA A 116 -3.11 17.56 8.77
C ALA A 116 -2.73 16.50 9.81
N SER A 117 -1.85 15.56 9.46
CA SER A 117 -1.59 14.36 10.27
C SER A 117 -0.29 14.44 11.08
N PHE A 118 0.68 15.24 10.66
CA PHE A 118 2.00 15.30 11.29
C PHE A 118 2.34 16.71 11.76
N ASN A 119 2.71 16.82 13.04
CA ASN A 119 3.28 18.04 13.60
C ASN A 119 4.80 18.07 13.38
N GLU A 120 5.34 19.25 13.09
CA GLU A 120 6.79 19.44 12.94
C GLU A 120 7.52 19.14 14.26
N GLY A 121 8.54 18.30 14.21
CA GLY A 121 9.34 17.89 15.38
C GLY A 121 8.75 16.75 16.23
N ALA A 122 7.57 16.22 15.89
CA ALA A 122 7.03 15.05 16.58
C ALA A 122 7.78 13.75 16.17
N PRO A 123 8.05 12.84 17.12
CA PRO A 123 8.65 11.54 16.80
C PRO A 123 7.68 10.68 15.97
N SER A 124 8.25 9.73 15.22
CA SER A 124 7.47 8.83 14.36
C SER A 124 6.39 8.06 15.14
N THR A 125 5.16 8.10 14.63
CA THR A 125 4.00 7.40 15.21
C THR A 125 3.94 5.91 14.83
N ALA A 126 4.89 5.44 14.03
CA ALA A 126 4.93 4.06 13.58
C ALA A 126 5.26 3.08 14.72
N PRO A 127 4.60 1.90 14.77
CA PRO A 127 4.95 0.86 15.74
C PRO A 127 6.40 0.41 15.56
N ALA A 128 7.21 0.63 16.59
CA ALA A 128 8.63 0.28 16.65
C ALA A 128 8.86 -1.21 17.02
N LEU A 129 7.84 -2.07 16.90
CA LEU A 129 7.92 -3.49 17.26
C LEU A 129 7.52 -4.36 16.07
N THR A 130 8.34 -5.36 15.77
CA THR A 130 7.94 -6.44 14.86
C THR A 130 7.06 -7.45 15.58
N LEU A 131 6.37 -8.29 14.79
CA LEU A 131 5.55 -9.40 15.30
C LEU A 131 6.35 -10.40 16.18
N THR A 132 7.66 -10.47 15.98
CA THR A 132 8.61 -11.25 16.80
C THR A 132 9.10 -10.53 18.06
N GLY A 133 8.58 -9.33 18.36
CA GLY A 133 8.99 -8.50 19.49
C GLY A 133 10.32 -7.77 19.30
N ARG A 134 10.90 -7.75 18.09
CA ARG A 134 12.14 -7.03 17.82
C ARG A 134 11.86 -5.54 17.80
N LYS A 135 12.62 -4.77 18.59
CA LYS A 135 12.66 -3.30 18.46
C LYS A 135 13.21 -2.95 17.08
N LYS A 136 12.40 -2.24 16.31
CA LYS A 136 12.65 -1.79 14.95
C LYS A 136 12.66 -0.27 14.96
N GLU A 137 13.53 0.36 14.17
CA GLU A 137 13.44 1.81 13.98
C GLU A 137 12.03 2.16 13.49
N ALA A 138 11.38 3.10 14.21
CA ALA A 138 10.08 3.60 13.82
C ALA A 138 10.18 4.18 12.39
N ASP A 139 9.16 3.94 11.58
CA ASP A 139 9.21 4.31 10.18
C ASP A 139 9.39 5.82 10.02
N LYS A 140 10.49 6.21 9.35
CA LYS A 140 10.84 7.61 9.08
C LYS A 140 9.75 8.32 8.25
N LEU A 141 8.92 7.55 7.55
CA LEU A 141 7.79 8.03 6.76
C LEU A 141 6.67 8.66 7.61
N GLN A 142 6.46 8.21 8.85
CA GLN A 142 5.42 8.76 9.76
C GLN A 142 5.93 10.00 10.51
N THR A 143 6.63 10.88 9.80
CA THR A 143 7.09 12.20 10.28
C THR A 143 6.76 13.26 9.25
N ALA A 144 6.62 14.52 9.65
CA ALA A 144 6.31 15.61 8.72
C ALA A 144 7.36 15.72 7.59
N GLU A 145 8.65 15.61 7.95
CA GLU A 145 9.75 15.66 6.98
C GLU A 145 9.76 14.44 6.05
N GLY A 146 9.60 13.23 6.60
CA GLY A 146 9.57 12.00 5.82
C GLY A 146 8.38 11.94 4.87
N TRP A 147 7.22 12.42 5.30
CA TRP A 147 6.02 12.48 4.45
C TRP A 147 6.20 13.51 3.33
N SER A 148 6.78 14.68 3.61
CA SER A 148 7.12 15.67 2.60
C SER A 148 8.03 15.08 1.50
N GLN A 149 9.11 14.39 1.89
CA GLN A 149 9.99 13.69 0.96
C GLN A 149 9.26 12.61 0.16
N PHE A 150 8.34 11.86 0.79
CA PHE A 150 7.52 10.86 0.10
C PHE A 150 6.61 11.51 -0.96
N THR A 151 5.93 12.61 -0.63
CA THR A 151 5.07 13.32 -1.59
C THR A 151 5.83 13.90 -2.77
N GLY A 152 7.03 14.46 -2.53
CA GLY A 152 7.92 14.93 -3.60
C GLY A 152 8.37 13.77 -4.50
N GLY A 153 8.73 12.63 -3.91
CA GLY A 153 9.05 11.41 -4.63
C GLY A 153 7.88 10.88 -5.46
N PHE A 154 6.66 10.88 -4.90
CA PHE A 154 5.45 10.44 -5.59
C PHE A 154 5.13 11.31 -6.81
N PHE A 155 5.25 12.63 -6.69
CA PHE A 155 5.03 13.54 -7.82
C PHE A 155 6.05 13.31 -8.94
N PHE A 156 7.34 13.28 -8.60
CA PHE A 156 8.40 13.06 -9.59
C PHE A 156 8.29 11.67 -10.24
N GLY A 157 8.04 10.63 -9.43
CA GLY A 157 7.81 9.26 -9.91
C GLY A 157 6.58 9.18 -10.81
N GLY A 158 5.47 9.83 -10.44
CA GLY A 158 4.22 9.76 -11.20
C GLY A 158 4.30 10.45 -12.56
N VAL A 159 4.93 11.63 -12.63
CA VAL A 159 5.16 12.32 -13.91
C VAL A 159 6.11 11.52 -14.80
N SER A 160 7.23 11.04 -14.24
CA SER A 160 8.18 10.22 -15.00
C SER A 160 7.59 8.89 -15.48
N GLY A 161 6.79 8.22 -14.65
CA GLY A 161 6.07 6.99 -15.02
C GLY A 161 5.05 7.21 -16.13
N ALA A 162 4.31 8.33 -16.11
CA ALA A 162 3.36 8.67 -17.16
C ALA A 162 4.07 8.96 -18.50
N ILE A 163 5.19 9.69 -18.47
CA ILE A 163 6.01 9.95 -19.66
C ILE A 163 6.61 8.65 -20.20
N TRP A 164 7.06 7.75 -19.32
CA TRP A 164 7.60 6.46 -19.72
C TRP A 164 6.54 5.58 -20.40
N ALA A 165 5.32 5.56 -19.88
CA ALA A 165 4.21 4.85 -20.53
C ALA A 165 3.89 5.44 -21.91
N TYR A 166 3.89 6.77 -22.05
CA TYR A 166 3.74 7.42 -23.36
C TYR A 166 4.83 7.01 -24.34
N PHE A 167 6.09 7.01 -23.89
CA PHE A 167 7.23 6.66 -24.73
C PHE A 167 7.13 5.21 -25.22
N LEU A 168 6.78 4.27 -24.33
CA LEU A 168 6.62 2.86 -24.68
C LEU A 168 5.46 2.62 -25.67
N LEU A 169 4.34 3.33 -25.49
CA LEU A 169 3.16 3.15 -26.34
C LEU A 169 3.30 3.84 -27.71
N TYR A 170 3.86 5.05 -27.77
CA TYR A 170 3.80 5.89 -28.99
C TYR A 170 5.14 6.05 -29.72
N VAL A 171 6.28 5.70 -29.10
CA VAL A 171 7.61 5.82 -29.74
C VAL A 171 8.18 4.46 -30.10
N LEU A 172 8.13 3.49 -29.18
CA LEU A 172 8.67 2.16 -29.40
C LEU A 172 7.74 1.24 -30.23
N ASP A 173 6.45 1.61 -30.40
CA ASP A 173 5.39 0.89 -31.17
C ASP A 173 5.54 -0.64 -31.12
N LEU A 174 5.82 -1.15 -29.92
CA LEU A 174 5.91 -2.59 -29.64
C LEU A 174 4.53 -3.23 -29.83
N PRO A 175 4.45 -4.56 -30.05
CA PRO A 175 3.18 -5.25 -30.31
C PRO A 175 2.30 -5.31 -29.05
N TYR A 176 1.77 -4.17 -28.64
CA TYR A 176 0.86 -4.01 -27.53
C TYR A 176 -0.57 -3.88 -28.05
N PHE A 177 -1.54 -4.27 -27.21
CA PHE A 177 -2.96 -4.21 -27.52
C PHE A 177 -3.52 -2.80 -27.28
N PHE A 178 -3.15 -1.84 -28.13
CA PHE A 178 -3.65 -0.45 -28.07
C PHE A 178 -3.97 0.16 -29.44
N LYS A 179 -3.75 -0.58 -30.53
CA LYS A 179 -4.02 -0.19 -31.92
C LYS A 179 -5.45 -0.53 -32.33
#